data_AF-A0AAV9VIB2-F1
#
_entry.id   AF-A0AAV9VIB2-F1
#
_cell.length_a   1.000
_cell.length_b   1.000
_cell.length_c   1.000
_cell.angle_alpha   90.00
_cell.angle_beta   90.00
_cell.angle_gamma   90.00
#
_symmetry.space_group_name_H-M   'P 1'
#
loop_
_entity.id
_entity.type
_entity.pdbx_description
1 polymer ?
#
loop_
_entity_poly.entity_id
_entity_poly.type
_entity_poly.pdbx_seq_one_letter_code
_entity_poly.pdbx_strand_id
1 'polypeptide(L)'
;MPPPINPYHQECIPCNWLFSSATELQNHIIQHHASIICITCDKKPFKGTDAFKAHYPFKLHQFECGKCGVSLNGTDPHSLAKAFGHLKACQSILDRHCSKVYQIPEAYYEHCRTDKEHIRIADAWEHEEYLKRCKAREERELEKKKKAAEIKAYWAAYDAQMAEERAEYQLQQERYTPFEPLVEPVKKKDAPKKRNASKKEDVSKKEDVPKKKKEASKNKDYQKKNTSKKTESPAQPARSINLNFYEAHGNKIEFIDSDKSNQSTEDYPTDWTDHATMSEEEKMPLKERMSRKKRRDKRAAKAAAKKAEDEARKERENKLALEAIEAARLEARMKLSAEELKQLEEAERKEAERMKEIKEMVRDWALKMAETRREYQRMMLESYEEDD
;
A
#
# COMPACT_ATOMS: atom_id res chain seq x y z
N MET A 1 -9.33 7.58 61.05
CA MET A 1 -9.83 7.41 59.66
C MET A 1 -8.67 6.89 58.83
N PRO A 2 -8.78 5.71 58.18
CA PRO A 2 -7.77 5.30 57.22
C PRO A 2 -7.73 6.31 56.05
N PRO A 3 -6.54 6.60 55.49
CA PRO A 3 -6.42 7.53 54.36
C PRO A 3 -7.19 6.99 53.14
N PRO A 4 -7.69 7.88 52.27
CA PRO A 4 -8.36 7.48 51.04
C PRO A 4 -7.41 6.63 50.20
N ILE A 5 -7.83 5.40 49.89
CA ILE A 5 -7.12 4.49 49.00
C ILE A 5 -7.14 5.14 47.62
N ASN A 6 -5.98 5.66 47.20
CA ASN A 6 -5.83 6.27 45.89
C ASN A 6 -5.90 5.16 44.83
N PRO A 7 -6.92 5.13 43.96
CA PRO A 7 -7.24 3.97 43.11
C PRO A 7 -6.26 3.74 41.95
N TYR A 8 -5.16 4.49 41.88
CA TYR A 8 -4.23 4.48 40.76
C TYR A 8 -2.86 3.87 41.09
N HIS A 9 -2.68 3.30 42.28
CA HIS A 9 -1.41 2.66 42.63
C HIS A 9 -1.29 1.26 42.06
N GLN A 10 -0.21 1.03 41.32
CA GLN A 10 0.17 -0.27 40.78
C GLN A 10 1.16 -0.94 41.74
N GLU A 11 0.87 -2.16 42.19
CA GLU A 11 1.69 -2.87 43.18
C GLU A 11 2.61 -3.90 42.52
N CYS A 12 3.88 -3.90 42.92
CA CYS A 12 4.82 -4.95 42.56
C CYS A 12 4.69 -6.14 43.53
N ILE A 13 4.01 -7.21 43.11
CA ILE A 13 3.75 -8.40 43.95
C ILE A 13 5.02 -8.99 44.63
N PRO A 14 6.19 -9.07 43.97
CA PRO A 14 7.39 -9.59 44.60
C PRO A 14 7.93 -8.77 45.80
N CYS A 15 7.67 -7.46 45.87
CA CYS A 15 8.24 -6.59 46.90
C CYS A 15 7.25 -5.63 47.57
N ASN A 16 5.97 -5.67 47.21
CA ASN A 16 4.86 -4.84 47.69
C ASN A 16 5.12 -3.32 47.59
N TRP A 17 5.92 -2.91 46.59
CA TRP A 17 6.14 -1.48 46.30
C TRP A 17 5.03 -0.94 45.41
N LEU A 18 4.58 0.27 45.73
CA LEU A 18 3.55 0.98 44.99
C LEU A 18 4.16 1.97 44.00
N PHE A 19 3.61 1.99 42.78
CA PHE A 19 4.04 2.86 41.69
C PHE A 19 2.92 3.80 41.28
N SER A 20 3.29 4.95 40.72
CA SER A 20 2.33 5.95 40.25
C SER A 20 1.83 5.64 38.83
N SER A 21 2.57 4.82 38.09
CA SER A 21 2.19 4.37 36.74
C SER A 21 2.58 2.92 36.46
N ALA A 22 1.88 2.31 35.50
CA ALA A 22 2.17 0.96 35.04
C ALA A 22 3.53 0.84 34.33
N THR A 23 3.98 1.91 33.68
CA THR A 23 5.32 2.00 33.06
C THR A 23 6.42 1.99 34.11
N GLU A 24 6.24 2.70 35.22
CA GLU A 24 7.17 2.64 36.35
C GLU A 24 7.24 1.24 36.95
N LEU A 25 6.07 0.62 37.18
CA LEU A 25 6.00 -0.78 37.64
C LEU A 25 6.72 -1.72 36.66
N GLN A 26 6.49 -1.58 35.36
CA GLN A 26 7.11 -2.41 34.33
C GLN A 26 8.64 -2.31 34.38
N ASN A 27 9.17 -1.09 34.46
CA ASN A 27 10.60 -0.83 34.54
C ASN A 27 11.19 -1.40 35.84
N HIS A 28 10.50 -1.21 36.96
CA HIS A 28 10.90 -1.75 38.26
C HIS A 28 11.01 -3.28 38.23
N ILE A 29 10.02 -3.98 37.65
CA ILE A 29 10.07 -5.43 37.48
C ILE A 29 11.30 -5.86 36.68
N ILE A 30 11.66 -5.12 35.64
CA ILE A 30 12.86 -5.45 34.84
C ILE A 30 14.14 -5.19 35.62
N GLN A 31 14.21 -4.09 36.34
CA GLN A 31 15.39 -3.68 37.10
C GLN A 31 15.70 -4.62 38.25
N HIS A 32 14.67 -5.12 38.94
CA HIS A 32 14.83 -5.88 40.18
C HIS A 32 14.40 -7.34 40.12
N HIS A 33 13.48 -7.71 39.23
CA HIS A 33 12.80 -9.02 39.27
C HIS A 33 12.96 -9.86 37.98
N ALA A 34 13.43 -9.28 36.87
CA ALA A 34 13.63 -10.04 35.63
C ALA A 34 14.64 -11.18 35.81
N SER A 35 14.30 -12.37 35.33
CA SER A 35 15.19 -13.52 35.30
C SER A 35 16.17 -13.38 34.14
N ILE A 36 17.45 -13.24 34.46
CA ILE A 36 18.54 -13.09 33.48
C ILE A 36 19.59 -14.17 33.78
N ILE A 37 20.12 -14.83 32.75
CA ILE A 37 21.13 -15.87 32.90
C ILE A 37 22.40 -15.39 32.20
N CYS A 38 23.52 -15.33 32.94
CA CYS A 38 24.82 -14.99 32.34
C CYS A 38 25.41 -16.22 31.65
N ILE A 39 25.49 -16.20 30.33
CA ILE A 39 26.04 -17.30 29.53
C ILE A 39 27.55 -17.45 29.80
N THR A 40 28.22 -16.32 30.00
CA THR A 40 29.68 -16.22 30.16
C THR A 40 30.19 -16.77 31.50
N CYS A 41 29.32 -16.85 32.51
CA CYS A 41 29.67 -17.29 33.86
C CYS A 41 28.87 -18.53 34.25
N ASP A 42 29.05 -19.61 33.48
CA ASP A 42 28.45 -20.93 33.74
C ASP A 42 26.93 -20.88 33.98
N LYS A 43 26.22 -20.07 33.20
CA LYS A 43 24.76 -19.89 33.30
C LYS A 43 24.30 -19.42 34.69
N LYS A 44 25.10 -18.59 35.36
CA LYS A 44 24.72 -18.00 36.65
C LYS A 44 23.43 -17.16 36.51
N PRO A 45 22.40 -17.43 37.33
CA PRO A 45 21.15 -16.67 37.29
C PRO A 45 21.25 -15.36 38.09
N PHE A 46 20.56 -14.33 37.59
CA PHE A 46 20.44 -13.00 38.18
C PHE A 46 18.98 -12.60 38.26
N LYS A 47 18.64 -11.83 39.30
CA LYS A 47 17.32 -11.22 39.50
C LYS A 47 17.42 -9.72 39.24
N GLY A 48 16.88 -9.31 38.11
CA GLY A 48 16.86 -7.94 37.65
C GLY A 48 18.10 -7.54 36.86
N THR A 49 17.93 -6.54 36.01
CA THR A 49 19.04 -5.99 35.21
C THR A 49 20.08 -5.30 36.08
N ASP A 50 19.71 -4.78 37.25
CA ASP A 50 20.65 -4.07 38.11
C ASP A 50 21.62 -5.03 38.81
N ALA A 51 21.13 -6.20 39.24
CA ALA A 51 21.99 -7.27 39.72
C ALA A 51 22.94 -7.78 38.63
N PHE A 52 22.46 -7.86 37.38
CA PHE A 52 23.31 -8.24 36.25
C PHE A 52 24.35 -7.15 35.91
N LYS A 53 24.00 -5.86 35.95
CA LYS A 53 24.98 -4.77 35.73
C LYS A 53 26.06 -4.71 36.81
N ALA A 54 25.72 -5.07 38.04
CA ALA A 54 26.68 -5.16 39.14
C ALA A 54 27.67 -6.34 38.99
N HIS A 55 27.40 -7.28 38.08
CA HIS A 55 28.27 -8.41 37.79
C HIS A 55 29.43 -7.98 36.89
N TYR A 56 30.54 -7.54 37.50
CA TYR A 56 31.70 -7.01 36.79
C TYR A 56 32.60 -8.11 36.17
N PRO A 57 33.15 -7.88 34.95
CA PRO A 57 32.87 -6.80 34.02
C PRO A 57 31.66 -7.10 33.11
N PHE A 58 30.51 -6.48 33.40
CA PHE A 58 29.25 -6.76 32.71
C PHE A 58 29.32 -6.54 31.19
N LYS A 59 30.16 -5.60 30.74
CA LYS A 59 30.34 -5.25 29.31
C LYS A 59 30.93 -6.38 28.48
N LEU A 60 31.53 -7.39 29.10
CA LEU A 60 32.10 -8.55 28.41
C LEU A 60 31.17 -9.75 28.46
N HIS A 61 30.03 -9.65 29.16
CA HIS A 61 29.16 -10.79 29.41
C HIS A 61 27.97 -10.81 28.46
N GLN A 62 27.80 -11.94 27.78
CA GLN A 62 26.54 -12.27 27.12
C GLN A 62 25.56 -12.86 28.13
N PHE A 63 24.29 -12.53 27.95
CA PHE A 63 23.21 -13.05 28.79
C PHE A 63 22.04 -13.52 27.96
N GLU A 64 21.25 -14.43 28.52
CA GLU A 64 19.98 -14.86 27.94
C GLU A 64 18.82 -14.53 28.86
N CYS A 65 17.64 -14.39 28.25
CA CYS A 65 16.40 -14.27 28.97
C CYS A 65 16.11 -15.58 29.72
N GLY A 66 16.00 -15.52 31.05
CA GLY A 66 15.77 -16.72 31.86
C GLY A 66 14.42 -17.40 31.65
N LYS A 67 13.46 -16.73 30.97
CA LYS A 67 12.15 -17.33 30.63
C LYS A 67 12.12 -18.03 29.28
N CYS A 68 12.64 -17.40 28.24
CA CYS A 68 12.55 -17.92 26.87
C CYS A 68 13.87 -18.41 26.28
N GLY A 69 15.00 -18.22 26.99
CA GLY A 69 16.34 -18.64 26.55
C GLY A 69 16.91 -17.84 25.38
N VAL A 70 16.26 -16.75 24.96
CA VAL A 70 16.78 -15.91 23.87
C VAL A 70 18.06 -15.22 24.34
N SER A 71 19.14 -15.37 23.57
CA SER A 71 20.40 -14.67 23.80
C SER A 71 20.24 -13.17 23.51
N LEU A 72 20.64 -12.35 24.48
CA LEU A 72 20.56 -10.90 24.45
C LEU A 72 21.99 -10.35 24.53
N ASN A 73 22.45 -9.74 23.44
CA ASN A 73 23.80 -9.17 23.38
C ASN A 73 23.85 -7.86 24.19
N GLY A 74 24.76 -7.80 25.16
CA GLY A 74 24.82 -6.72 26.16
C GLY A 74 25.93 -5.69 25.96
N THR A 75 26.67 -5.76 24.87
CA THR A 75 27.96 -5.05 24.74
C THR A 75 27.82 -3.60 24.28
N ASP A 76 26.86 -3.31 23.40
CA ASP A 76 26.60 -1.96 22.88
C ASP A 76 25.26 -1.38 23.38
N PRO A 77 25.14 -0.04 23.49
CA PRO A 77 23.93 0.61 24.00
C PRO A 77 22.65 0.26 23.22
N HIS A 78 22.75 0.04 21.90
CA HIS A 78 21.60 -0.32 21.07
C HIS A 78 21.13 -1.75 21.35
N SER A 79 22.04 -2.69 21.49
CA SER A 79 21.69 -4.07 21.85
C SER A 79 21.15 -4.17 23.29
N LEU A 80 21.64 -3.35 24.23
CA LEU A 80 21.04 -3.25 25.57
C LEU A 80 19.60 -2.71 25.52
N ALA A 81 19.33 -1.70 24.68
CA ALA A 81 17.97 -1.20 24.50
C ALA A 81 17.04 -2.28 23.93
N LYS A 82 17.51 -3.06 22.95
CA LYS A 82 16.79 -4.23 22.42
C LYS A 82 16.58 -5.30 23.50
N ALA A 83 17.58 -5.57 24.33
CA ALA A 83 17.48 -6.50 25.44
C ALA A 83 16.42 -6.07 26.47
N PHE A 84 16.39 -4.80 26.84
CA PHE A 84 15.34 -4.28 27.72
C PHE A 84 13.97 -4.31 27.06
N GLY A 85 13.86 -4.00 25.76
CA GLY A 85 12.63 -4.16 24.99
C GLY A 85 12.11 -5.60 25.01
N HIS A 86 13.01 -6.57 24.85
CA HIS A 86 12.68 -7.98 24.98
C HIS A 86 12.21 -8.34 26.40
N LEU A 87 12.91 -7.92 27.44
CA LEU A 87 12.52 -8.19 28.83
C LEU A 87 11.15 -7.58 29.19
N LYS A 88 10.81 -6.40 28.64
CA LYS A 88 9.46 -5.82 28.70
C LYS A 88 8.43 -6.73 28.05
N ALA A 89 8.67 -7.18 26.82
CA ALA A 89 7.72 -8.01 26.10
C ALA A 89 7.63 -9.46 26.62
N CYS A 90 8.64 -9.96 27.34
CA CYS A 90 8.71 -11.36 27.75
C CYS A 90 8.41 -11.58 29.23
N GLN A 91 8.84 -10.68 30.11
CA GLN A 91 8.81 -10.89 31.57
C GLN A 91 8.04 -9.82 32.34
N SER A 92 7.63 -8.73 31.69
CA SER A 92 6.94 -7.60 32.30
C SER A 92 5.99 -6.96 31.28
N ILE A 93 5.04 -7.75 30.79
CA ILE A 93 4.15 -7.37 29.68
C ILE A 93 3.18 -6.32 30.16
N LEU A 94 3.31 -5.10 29.63
CA LEU A 94 2.35 -4.03 29.88
C LEU A 94 1.23 -4.13 28.83
N ASP A 95 0.02 -4.32 29.31
CA ASP A 95 -1.17 -4.29 28.47
C ASP A 95 -1.48 -2.85 28.03
N ARG A 96 -1.53 -2.64 26.71
CA ARG A 96 -1.79 -1.33 26.11
C ARG A 96 -3.23 -0.84 26.35
N HIS A 97 -4.19 -1.74 26.52
CA HIS A 97 -5.62 -1.40 26.62
C HIS A 97 -6.07 -1.16 28.05
N CYS A 98 -5.54 -1.91 29.01
CA CYS A 98 -5.97 -1.83 30.42
C CYS A 98 -4.87 -1.38 31.40
N SER A 99 -3.65 -1.13 30.92
CA SER A 99 -2.50 -0.70 31.74
C SER A 99 -2.13 -1.66 32.89
N LYS A 100 -2.50 -2.94 32.79
CA LYS A 100 -2.07 -3.99 33.73
C LYS A 100 -0.71 -4.55 33.31
N VAL A 101 0.10 -4.96 34.28
CA VAL A 101 1.42 -5.56 34.03
C VAL A 101 1.40 -7.05 34.37
N TYR A 102 1.80 -7.88 33.41
CA TYR A 102 1.83 -9.33 33.53
C TYR A 102 3.26 -9.84 33.49
N GLN A 103 3.63 -10.64 34.48
CA GLN A 103 4.95 -11.27 34.46
C GLN A 103 4.96 -12.53 33.58
N ILE A 104 3.80 -13.14 33.34
CA ILE A 104 3.65 -14.43 32.66
C ILE A 104 2.88 -14.21 31.34
N PRO A 105 3.45 -14.56 30.17
CA PRO A 105 2.77 -14.42 28.88
C PRO A 105 1.43 -15.13 28.80
N GLU A 106 1.32 -16.33 29.37
CA GLU A 106 0.08 -17.12 29.35
C GLU A 106 -1.06 -16.40 30.08
N ALA A 107 -0.78 -15.81 31.24
CA ALA A 107 -1.76 -15.02 32.00
C ALA A 107 -2.17 -13.74 31.26
N TYR A 108 -1.23 -13.11 30.55
CA TYR A 108 -1.54 -11.97 29.69
C TYR A 108 -2.49 -12.36 28.55
N TYR A 109 -2.17 -13.43 27.81
CA TYR A 109 -3.03 -13.88 26.70
C TYR A 109 -4.38 -14.38 27.18
N GLU A 110 -4.46 -15.02 28.35
CA GLU A 110 -5.73 -15.41 28.96
C GLU A 110 -6.57 -14.18 29.31
N HIS A 111 -5.96 -13.15 29.91
CA HIS A 111 -6.63 -11.87 30.16
C HIS A 111 -7.19 -11.26 28.87
N CYS A 112 -6.38 -11.16 27.82
CA CYS A 112 -6.82 -10.60 26.53
C CYS A 112 -7.98 -11.38 25.90
N ARG A 113 -8.11 -12.69 26.18
CA ARG A 113 -9.16 -13.56 25.62
C ARG A 113 -10.42 -13.65 26.46
N THR A 114 -10.34 -13.42 27.76
CA THR A 114 -11.43 -13.72 28.71
C THR A 114 -12.01 -12.48 29.38
N ASP A 115 -11.21 -11.42 29.56
CA ASP A 115 -11.67 -10.20 30.19
C ASP A 115 -12.55 -9.41 29.21
N LYS A 116 -13.87 -9.47 29.43
CA LYS A 116 -14.88 -8.82 28.58
C LYS A 116 -14.65 -7.31 28.44
N GLU A 117 -14.14 -6.67 29.49
CA GLU A 117 -13.90 -5.23 29.47
C GLU A 117 -12.66 -4.91 28.64
N HIS A 118 -11.60 -5.70 28.76
CA HIS A 118 -10.43 -5.60 27.90
C HIS A 118 -10.82 -5.77 26.42
N ILE A 119 -11.57 -6.82 26.08
CA ILE A 119 -12.00 -7.09 24.71
C ILE A 119 -12.80 -5.91 24.15
N ARG A 120 -13.74 -5.37 24.93
CA ARG A 120 -14.54 -4.20 24.52
C ARG A 120 -13.67 -2.98 24.22
N ILE A 121 -12.66 -2.71 25.05
CA ILE A 121 -11.73 -1.60 24.85
C ILE A 121 -10.85 -1.85 23.61
N ALA A 122 -10.35 -3.08 23.45
CA ALA A 122 -9.54 -3.47 22.31
C ALA A 122 -10.30 -3.32 20.98
N ASP A 123 -11.53 -3.84 20.90
CA ASP A 123 -12.40 -3.73 19.72
C ASP A 123 -12.68 -2.26 19.36
N ALA A 124 -12.95 -1.41 20.36
CA ALA A 124 -13.17 0.02 20.16
C ALA A 124 -11.93 0.72 19.58
N TRP A 125 -10.74 0.37 20.10
CA TRP A 125 -9.46 0.88 19.59
C TRP A 125 -9.18 0.42 18.16
N GLU A 126 -9.38 -0.86 17.86
CA GLU A 126 -9.20 -1.40 16.51
C GLU A 126 -10.13 -0.73 15.50
N HIS A 127 -11.38 -0.48 15.90
CA HIS A 127 -12.35 0.24 15.08
C HIS A 127 -11.91 1.69 14.84
N GLU A 128 -11.41 2.40 15.87
CA GLU A 128 -10.90 3.76 15.70
C GLU A 128 -9.66 3.81 14.79
N GLU A 129 -8.71 2.88 14.94
CA GLU A 129 -7.54 2.76 14.07
C GLU A 129 -7.95 2.41 12.63
N TYR A 130 -8.96 1.57 12.44
CA TYR A 130 -9.55 1.30 11.12
C TYR A 130 -10.11 2.57 10.48
N LEU A 131 -10.90 3.35 11.21
CA LEU A 131 -11.45 4.62 10.71
C LEU A 131 -10.34 5.61 10.34
N LYS A 132 -9.28 5.71 11.14
CA LYS A 132 -8.09 6.53 10.83
C LYS A 132 -7.42 6.09 9.53
N ARG A 133 -7.26 4.77 9.34
CA ARG A 133 -6.70 4.20 8.10
C ARG A 133 -7.58 4.47 6.87
N CYS A 134 -8.90 4.41 7.02
CA CYS A 134 -9.83 4.76 5.93
C CYS A 134 -9.72 6.23 5.56
N LYS A 135 -9.76 7.15 6.53
CA LYS A 135 -9.60 8.59 6.29
C LYS A 135 -8.27 8.91 5.60
N ALA A 136 -7.16 8.34 6.08
CA ALA A 136 -5.85 8.54 5.45
C ALA A 136 -5.80 8.00 4.00
N ARG A 137 -6.55 6.93 3.69
CA ARG A 137 -6.67 6.42 2.32
C ARG A 137 -7.45 7.39 1.44
N GLU A 138 -8.59 7.88 1.90
CA GLU A 138 -9.42 8.85 1.19
C GLU A 138 -8.66 10.14 0.92
N GLU A 139 -7.92 10.66 1.90
CA GLU A 139 -7.06 11.84 1.74
C GLU A 139 -5.99 11.62 0.66
N ARG A 140 -5.31 10.47 0.67
CA ARG A 140 -4.33 10.12 -0.37
C ARG A 140 -4.95 9.98 -1.75
N GLU A 141 -6.16 9.41 -1.85
CA GLU A 141 -6.88 9.33 -3.12
C GLU A 141 -7.28 10.71 -3.64
N LEU A 142 -7.72 11.59 -2.75
CA LEU A 142 -8.08 12.96 -3.09
C LEU A 142 -6.86 13.78 -3.51
N GLU A 143 -5.72 13.61 -2.84
CA GLU A 143 -4.44 14.21 -3.23
C GLU A 143 -3.97 13.69 -4.60
N LYS A 144 -4.08 12.38 -4.86
CA LYS A 144 -3.79 11.81 -6.18
C LYS A 144 -4.69 12.37 -7.27
N LYS A 145 -5.99 12.54 -7.00
CA LYS A 145 -6.94 13.15 -7.94
C LYS A 145 -6.59 14.61 -8.20
N LYS A 146 -6.21 15.39 -7.17
CA LYS A 146 -5.72 16.76 -7.32
C LYS A 146 -4.47 16.82 -8.20
N LYS A 147 -3.44 16.01 -7.89
CA LYS A 147 -2.22 15.92 -8.70
C LYS A 147 -2.50 15.49 -10.14
N ALA A 148 -3.39 14.53 -10.36
CA ALA A 148 -3.79 14.12 -11.70
C ALA A 148 -4.52 15.25 -12.47
N ALA A 149 -5.37 16.02 -11.80
CA ALA A 149 -6.04 17.17 -12.38
C ALA A 149 -5.05 18.30 -12.72
N GLU A 150 -4.08 18.57 -11.85
CA GLU A 150 -3.00 19.54 -12.09
C GLU A 150 -2.14 19.14 -13.29
N ILE A 151 -1.74 17.86 -13.38
CA ILE A 151 -1.00 17.33 -14.52
C ILE A 151 -1.83 17.45 -15.80
N LYS A 152 -3.12 17.10 -15.76
CA LYS A 152 -4.01 17.23 -16.92
C LYS A 152 -4.17 18.68 -17.36
N ALA A 153 -4.32 19.61 -16.42
CA ALA A 153 -4.41 21.04 -16.72
C ALA A 153 -3.10 21.56 -17.34
N TYR A 154 -1.95 21.10 -16.84
CA TYR A 154 -0.64 21.44 -17.40
C TYR A 154 -0.51 20.97 -18.86
N TRP A 155 -0.85 19.72 -19.16
CA TRP A 155 -0.80 19.21 -20.54
C TRP A 155 -1.78 19.93 -21.46
N ALA A 156 -2.99 20.25 -20.99
CA ALA A 156 -3.95 21.01 -21.78
C ALA A 156 -3.43 22.41 -22.13
N ALA A 157 -2.76 23.08 -21.19
CA ALA A 157 -2.12 24.38 -21.44
C ALA A 157 -0.96 24.27 -22.44
N TYR A 158 -0.14 23.22 -22.31
CA TYR A 158 0.95 22.94 -23.25
C TYR A 158 0.43 22.68 -24.67
N ASP A 159 -0.61 21.85 -24.83
CA ASP A 159 -1.22 21.56 -26.13
C ASP A 159 -1.81 22.81 -26.79
N ALA A 160 -2.40 23.72 -25.99
CA ALA A 160 -2.92 25.00 -26.47
C ALA A 160 -1.79 25.91 -26.98
N GLN A 161 -0.69 26.02 -26.23
CA GLN A 161 0.49 26.78 -26.66
C GLN A 161 1.07 26.22 -27.97
N MET A 162 1.25 24.91 -28.06
CA MET A 162 1.74 24.26 -29.29
C MET A 162 0.76 24.41 -30.47
N ALA A 163 -0.52 24.63 -30.23
CA ALA A 163 -1.50 24.92 -31.27
C ALA A 163 -1.40 26.38 -31.74
N GLU A 164 -1.20 27.33 -30.83
CA GLU A 164 -0.95 28.74 -31.15
C GLU A 164 0.33 28.91 -31.96
N GLU A 165 1.44 28.31 -31.54
CA GLU A 165 2.72 28.34 -32.27
C GLU A 165 2.60 27.75 -33.68
N ARG A 166 1.84 26.66 -33.85
CA ARG A 166 1.57 26.07 -35.17
C ARG A 166 0.73 27.00 -36.05
N ALA A 167 -0.26 27.68 -35.48
CA ALA A 167 -1.09 28.63 -36.20
C ALA A 167 -0.28 29.86 -36.62
N GLU A 168 0.60 30.36 -35.76
CA GLU A 168 1.50 31.46 -36.07
C GLU A 168 2.50 31.09 -37.17
N TYR A 169 3.08 29.89 -37.11
CA TYR A 169 3.96 29.36 -38.15
C TYR A 169 3.26 29.25 -39.51
N GLN A 170 1.99 28.81 -39.55
CA GLN A 170 1.20 28.79 -40.78
C GLN A 170 0.94 30.20 -41.34
N LEU A 171 0.59 31.16 -40.48
CA LEU A 171 0.44 32.56 -40.89
C LEU A 171 1.75 33.15 -41.44
N GLN A 172 2.90 32.79 -40.86
CA GLN A 172 4.21 33.18 -41.39
C GLN A 172 4.48 32.56 -42.77
N GLN A 173 4.13 31.29 -42.99
CA GLN A 173 4.23 30.65 -44.30
C GLN A 173 3.34 31.34 -45.35
N GLU A 174 2.12 31.72 -45.00
CA GLU A 174 1.21 32.43 -45.92
C GLU A 174 1.68 33.86 -46.24
N ARG A 175 2.36 34.53 -45.30
CA ARG A 175 2.99 35.84 -45.52
C ARG A 175 4.28 35.75 -46.36
N TYR A 176 4.91 34.59 -46.40
CA TYR A 176 6.06 34.34 -47.26
C TYR A 176 5.56 34.02 -48.68
N THR A 177 5.38 35.04 -49.51
CA THR A 177 5.33 34.84 -50.95
C THR A 177 6.62 34.14 -51.37
N PRO A 178 6.58 32.97 -52.01
CA PRO A 178 7.78 32.39 -52.60
C PRO A 178 8.43 33.46 -53.46
N PHE A 179 9.69 33.79 -53.19
CA PHE A 179 10.48 34.63 -54.09
C PHE A 179 10.27 34.08 -55.51
N GLU A 180 9.72 34.90 -56.41
CA GLU A 180 9.70 34.56 -57.83
C GLU A 180 11.11 34.12 -58.19
N PRO A 181 11.33 32.85 -58.57
CA PRO A 181 12.64 32.50 -59.07
C PRO A 181 12.77 33.29 -60.37
N LEU A 182 13.71 34.23 -60.41
CA LEU A 182 14.19 34.84 -61.64
C LEU A 182 14.81 33.70 -62.47
N VAL A 183 13.98 32.96 -63.18
CA VAL A 183 14.41 31.95 -64.15
C VAL A 183 14.42 32.65 -65.50
N GLU A 184 15.61 33.13 -65.87
CA GLU A 184 15.90 33.39 -67.28
C GLU A 184 15.62 32.13 -68.11
N PRO A 185 15.07 32.26 -69.32
CA PRO A 185 14.59 31.12 -70.10
C PRO A 185 15.77 30.29 -70.63
N VAL A 186 16.17 29.26 -69.88
CA VAL A 186 17.09 28.23 -70.40
C VAL A 186 16.31 27.30 -71.31
N LYS A 187 16.69 27.35 -72.60
CA LYS A 187 16.16 26.56 -73.70
C LYS A 187 16.16 25.06 -73.37
N LYS A 188 14.99 24.43 -73.54
CA LYS A 188 14.77 22.99 -73.54
C LYS A 188 15.79 22.29 -74.44
N LYS A 189 16.55 21.33 -73.89
CA LYS A 189 17.17 20.24 -74.66
C LYS A 189 16.88 18.92 -73.97
N ASP A 190 16.03 18.16 -74.64
CA ASP A 190 16.04 16.71 -74.84
C ASP A 190 16.35 15.80 -73.64
N ALA A 191 15.29 15.21 -73.08
CA ALA A 191 15.36 13.99 -72.29
C ALA A 191 15.28 12.75 -73.21
N PRO A 192 16.22 11.79 -73.13
CA PRO A 192 15.99 10.47 -73.69
C PRO A 192 15.40 9.53 -72.64
N LYS A 193 14.22 9.00 -73.00
CA LYS A 193 13.64 7.74 -72.55
C LYS A 193 14.71 6.67 -72.28
N LYS A 194 14.64 6.02 -71.11
CA LYS A 194 14.98 4.60 -70.98
C LYS A 194 13.87 3.85 -70.25
N ARG A 195 13.10 3.12 -71.06
CA ARG A 195 12.33 1.93 -70.69
C ARG A 195 13.30 0.75 -70.57
N ASN A 196 13.04 -0.14 -69.62
CA ASN A 196 13.07 -1.61 -69.73
C ASN A 196 12.58 -2.14 -68.36
N ALA A 197 11.35 -2.61 -68.19
CA ALA A 197 10.75 -3.85 -68.69
C ALA A 197 11.38 -5.13 -68.09
N SER A 198 10.68 -5.74 -67.13
CA SER A 198 10.30 -7.16 -67.09
C SER A 198 9.47 -7.42 -65.81
N LYS A 199 8.16 -7.64 -65.96
CA LYS A 199 7.46 -8.95 -65.89
C LYS A 199 7.39 -9.51 -64.47
N LYS A 200 6.28 -10.06 -63.95
CA LYS A 200 4.89 -10.35 -64.35
C LYS A 200 4.28 -10.95 -63.04
N GLU A 201 3.06 -10.60 -62.64
CA GLU A 201 1.84 -11.45 -62.77
C GLU A 201 2.01 -12.86 -62.14
N ASP A 202 1.11 -13.45 -61.35
CA ASP A 202 -0.33 -13.24 -61.26
C ASP A 202 -0.97 -14.22 -60.23
N VAL A 203 -2.21 -13.93 -59.81
CA VAL A 203 -3.34 -14.89 -59.62
C VAL A 203 -3.27 -15.89 -58.44
N SER A 204 -4.32 -16.21 -57.67
CA SER A 204 -5.68 -15.68 -57.45
C SER A 204 -6.38 -16.52 -56.36
N LYS A 205 -7.48 -15.97 -55.81
CA LYS A 205 -8.78 -16.61 -55.45
C LYS A 205 -8.78 -17.82 -54.50
N LYS A 206 -9.40 -17.66 -53.31
CA LYS A 206 -10.82 -17.99 -53.01
C LYS A 206 -11.17 -19.44 -53.30
N GLU A 207 -11.49 -20.21 -52.27
CA GLU A 207 -12.84 -20.78 -52.11
C GLU A 207 -13.03 -21.44 -50.74
N ASP A 208 -14.30 -21.46 -50.36
CA ASP A 208 -14.89 -21.66 -49.05
C ASP A 208 -15.65 -23.01 -49.03
N VAL A 209 -15.71 -23.67 -47.85
CA VAL A 209 -16.81 -24.54 -47.36
C VAL A 209 -16.90 -25.99 -47.95
N PRO A 210 -17.49 -27.04 -47.30
CA PRO A 210 -18.12 -27.20 -45.97
C PRO A 210 -17.67 -28.40 -45.08
N LYS A 211 -18.19 -28.36 -43.85
CA LYS A 211 -18.31 -29.39 -42.79
C LYS A 211 -18.75 -30.79 -43.25
N LYS A 212 -18.27 -31.83 -42.54
CA LYS A 212 -19.02 -33.07 -42.26
C LYS A 212 -18.81 -33.56 -40.81
N LYS A 213 -19.94 -33.91 -40.17
CA LYS A 213 -20.12 -34.58 -38.86
C LYS A 213 -19.89 -36.10 -38.97
N LYS A 214 -19.45 -36.72 -37.86
CA LYS A 214 -19.97 -37.93 -37.17
C LYS A 214 -18.97 -38.27 -36.04
N GLU A 215 -19.34 -38.25 -34.75
CA GLU A 215 -19.99 -39.32 -33.95
C GLU A 215 -19.22 -40.66 -34.03
N ALA A 216 -18.97 -41.46 -32.99
CA ALA A 216 -19.17 -41.45 -31.53
C ALA A 216 -18.40 -42.67 -30.97
N SER A 217 -18.10 -42.71 -29.67
CA SER A 217 -18.38 -43.85 -28.77
C SER A 217 -17.52 -43.84 -27.48
N LYS A 218 -18.22 -43.82 -26.34
CA LYS A 218 -18.27 -44.81 -25.24
C LYS A 218 -17.05 -44.83 -24.29
N ASN A 219 -17.20 -44.28 -23.09
CA ASN A 219 -17.70 -44.90 -21.84
C ASN A 219 -16.65 -45.74 -21.10
N LYS A 220 -16.31 -45.34 -19.86
CA LYS A 220 -16.36 -46.23 -18.68
C LYS A 220 -16.16 -45.45 -17.37
N ASP A 221 -17.14 -45.63 -16.48
CA ASP A 221 -17.15 -45.32 -15.06
C ASP A 221 -16.02 -46.02 -14.28
N TYR A 222 -15.59 -45.38 -13.19
CA TYR A 222 -15.30 -46.09 -11.93
C TYR A 222 -15.64 -45.18 -10.73
N GLN A 223 -16.62 -45.62 -9.94
CA GLN A 223 -16.96 -45.14 -8.60
C GLN A 223 -16.39 -46.10 -7.53
N LYS A 224 -16.41 -45.62 -6.27
CA LYS A 224 -16.28 -46.31 -4.95
C LYS A 224 -14.83 -46.56 -4.48
N LYS A 225 -14.48 -46.43 -3.19
CA LYS A 225 -15.27 -46.40 -1.93
C LYS A 225 -14.39 -45.91 -0.76
N ASN A 226 -15.05 -45.43 0.29
CA ASN A 226 -14.60 -45.12 1.66
C ASN A 226 -13.64 -46.12 2.31
N THR A 227 -12.80 -45.65 3.27
CA THR A 227 -12.80 -46.11 4.68
C THR A 227 -12.01 -45.18 5.61
N SER A 228 -12.63 -44.90 6.76
CA SER A 228 -12.08 -44.39 8.01
C SER A 228 -11.03 -45.31 8.66
N LYS A 229 -10.04 -44.76 9.37
CA LYS A 229 -9.57 -45.31 10.66
C LYS A 229 -8.77 -44.31 11.49
N LYS A 230 -9.02 -44.42 12.79
CA LYS A 230 -8.53 -43.69 13.97
C LYS A 230 -7.54 -44.63 14.68
N THR A 231 -6.37 -44.14 15.09
CA THR A 231 -5.43 -44.75 16.08
C THR A 231 -4.41 -43.65 16.44
N GLU A 232 -4.49 -43.04 17.62
CA GLU A 232 -3.80 -43.44 18.87
C GLU A 232 -2.27 -43.23 18.86
N SER A 233 -1.84 -42.31 19.74
CA SER A 233 -0.48 -42.08 20.28
C SER A 233 0.16 -43.39 20.80
N PRO A 234 1.51 -43.50 20.87
CA PRO A 234 2.23 -43.00 22.04
C PRO A 234 3.66 -42.42 21.82
N ALA A 235 3.97 -41.46 22.69
CA ALA A 235 5.22 -41.11 23.37
C ALA A 235 6.61 -41.67 22.91
N GLN A 236 7.52 -40.68 22.72
CA GLN A 236 8.95 -40.61 23.12
C GLN A 236 10.05 -41.41 22.35
N PRO A 237 11.35 -41.07 22.49
CA PRO A 237 11.98 -39.75 22.70
C PRO A 237 13.21 -39.49 21.77
N ALA A 238 13.71 -38.25 21.81
CA ALA A 238 15.09 -37.80 21.62
C ALA A 238 15.90 -38.29 20.39
N ARG A 239 16.24 -37.35 19.50
CA ARG A 239 17.58 -37.29 18.88
C ARG A 239 17.91 -35.87 18.44
N SER A 240 18.95 -35.35 19.08
CA SER A 240 19.71 -34.15 18.76
C SER A 240 20.17 -34.15 17.30
N ILE A 241 19.89 -33.07 16.56
CA ILE A 241 20.55 -32.79 15.30
C ILE A 241 21.29 -31.46 15.47
N ASN A 242 22.62 -31.55 15.38
CA ASN A 242 23.58 -30.46 15.35
C ASN A 242 23.23 -29.48 14.22
N LEU A 243 22.86 -28.25 14.58
CA LEU A 243 22.95 -27.09 13.70
C LEU A 243 24.31 -26.43 13.91
N ASN A 244 25.29 -26.84 13.10
CA ASN A 244 26.52 -26.10 12.88
C ASN A 244 26.92 -26.34 11.42
N PHE A 245 26.40 -25.52 10.50
CA PHE A 245 27.02 -25.33 9.19
C PHE A 245 26.44 -24.07 8.52
N TYR A 246 27.33 -23.12 8.24
CA TYR A 246 27.16 -21.80 7.60
C TYR A 246 26.82 -20.58 8.48
N GLU A 247 27.83 -20.14 9.25
CA GLU A 247 28.21 -18.72 9.25
C GLU A 247 29.19 -18.45 8.08
N ALA A 248 29.32 -17.17 7.73
CA ALA A 248 30.19 -16.59 6.70
C ALA A 248 29.62 -16.55 5.27
N HIS A 249 28.72 -15.60 5.03
CA HIS A 249 28.90 -14.64 3.93
C HIS A 249 28.23 -13.31 4.32
N GLY A 250 29.06 -12.29 4.56
CA GLY A 250 28.58 -10.93 4.70
C GLY A 250 27.97 -10.45 3.40
N ASN A 251 26.73 -9.99 3.45
CA ASN A 251 26.11 -9.22 2.38
C ASN A 251 25.40 -8.01 2.98
N LYS A 252 25.77 -6.84 2.46
CA LYS A 252 25.05 -5.57 2.64
C LYS A 252 23.58 -5.81 2.28
N ILE A 253 22.69 -5.62 3.24
CA ILE A 253 21.25 -5.51 2.96
C ILE A 253 21.03 -4.06 2.55
N GLU A 254 20.93 -3.83 1.25
CA GLU A 254 20.26 -2.65 0.72
C GLU A 254 18.79 -2.74 1.13
N PHE A 255 18.30 -1.68 1.78
CA PHE A 255 16.89 -1.52 2.10
C PHE A 255 16.12 -1.35 0.78
N ILE A 256 15.47 -2.42 0.33
CA ILE A 256 14.41 -2.34 -0.68
C ILE A 256 13.10 -2.17 0.08
N ASP A 257 12.48 -1.00 -0.08
CA ASP A 257 11.15 -0.64 0.38
C ASP A 257 10.13 -1.73 0.03
N SER A 258 9.74 -2.52 1.02
CA SER A 258 8.72 -3.56 0.90
C SER A 258 7.33 -2.97 1.13
N ASP A 259 6.93 -2.04 0.27
CA ASP A 259 5.63 -1.35 0.31
C ASP A 259 4.68 -1.80 -0.83
N LYS A 260 4.84 -3.03 -1.33
CA LYS A 260 4.03 -3.57 -2.45
C LYS A 260 3.53 -5.01 -2.27
N SER A 261 3.03 -5.40 -1.10
CA SER A 261 2.47 -6.77 -0.94
C SER A 261 1.05 -6.89 -0.36
N ASN A 262 0.22 -5.85 -0.46
CA ASN A 262 -1.23 -5.97 -0.20
C ASN A 262 -2.09 -5.56 -1.42
N GLN A 263 -1.65 -5.92 -2.63
CA GLN A 263 -2.59 -6.08 -3.75
C GLN A 263 -3.24 -7.46 -3.64
N SER A 264 -4.53 -7.47 -3.29
CA SER A 264 -5.52 -8.51 -3.59
C SER A 264 -5.03 -9.97 -3.56
N THR A 265 -5.13 -10.60 -2.40
CA THR A 265 -5.04 -12.07 -2.26
C THR A 265 -6.19 -12.83 -2.95
N GLU A 266 -7.16 -12.15 -3.57
CA GLU A 266 -8.24 -12.80 -4.34
C GLU A 266 -7.85 -13.17 -5.79
N ASP A 267 -6.73 -12.68 -6.32
CA ASP A 267 -6.29 -12.96 -7.70
C ASP A 267 -5.04 -13.86 -7.74
N TYR A 268 -4.85 -14.76 -6.77
CA TYR A 268 -3.82 -15.79 -6.89
C TYR A 268 -4.17 -16.73 -8.05
N PRO A 269 -3.32 -16.82 -9.11
CA PRO A 269 -3.57 -17.74 -10.20
C PRO A 269 -3.41 -19.17 -9.65
N THR A 270 -4.49 -19.93 -9.65
CA THR A 270 -4.50 -21.33 -9.19
C THR A 270 -3.72 -22.28 -10.13
N ASP A 271 -2.95 -21.75 -11.09
CA ASP A 271 -2.27 -22.51 -12.14
C ASP A 271 -0.86 -21.92 -12.35
N TRP A 272 0.16 -22.60 -11.81
CA TRP A 272 1.56 -22.13 -11.81
C TRP A 272 2.17 -22.08 -13.23
N THR A 273 1.46 -22.61 -14.24
CA THR A 273 1.89 -22.65 -15.64
C THR A 273 1.86 -21.31 -16.37
N ASP A 274 1.20 -20.29 -15.82
CA ASP A 274 1.05 -18.99 -16.49
C ASP A 274 2.16 -17.97 -16.17
N HIS A 275 3.14 -18.34 -15.34
CA HIS A 275 4.28 -17.48 -14.96
C HIS A 275 5.45 -17.45 -15.96
N ALA A 276 5.31 -18.07 -17.13
CA ALA A 276 6.35 -18.07 -18.15
C ALA A 276 6.69 -16.62 -18.58
N THR A 277 7.97 -16.28 -18.53
CA THR A 277 8.47 -14.99 -19.00
C THR A 277 8.34 -14.90 -20.53
N MET A 278 8.26 -13.70 -21.09
CA MET A 278 8.16 -13.48 -22.55
C MET A 278 9.21 -14.28 -23.34
N SER A 279 10.41 -14.46 -22.78
CA SER A 279 11.52 -15.23 -23.37
C SER A 279 11.34 -16.75 -23.33
N GLU A 280 10.55 -17.28 -22.39
CA GLU A 280 10.16 -18.70 -22.36
C GLU A 280 8.96 -18.97 -23.26
N GLU A 281 8.03 -18.02 -23.37
CA GLU A 281 6.92 -18.12 -24.32
C GLU A 281 7.42 -18.17 -25.76
N GLU A 282 8.50 -17.46 -26.07
CA GLU A 282 9.18 -17.50 -27.36
C GLU A 282 9.83 -18.83 -27.74
N LYS A 283 9.93 -19.79 -26.81
CA LYS A 283 10.43 -21.14 -27.08
C LYS A 283 9.32 -22.18 -27.22
N MET A 284 8.08 -21.82 -26.90
CA MET A 284 6.92 -22.73 -26.97
C MET A 284 6.33 -22.83 -28.39
N PRO A 285 5.70 -23.96 -28.75
CA PRO A 285 5.00 -24.11 -30.02
C PRO A 285 3.80 -23.15 -30.14
N LEU A 286 3.54 -22.65 -31.35
CA LEU A 286 2.55 -21.59 -31.63
C LEU A 286 1.14 -21.92 -31.10
N LYS A 287 0.72 -23.19 -31.19
CA LYS A 287 -0.59 -23.65 -30.68
C LYS A 287 -0.71 -23.48 -29.16
N GLU A 288 0.38 -23.71 -28.43
CA GLU A 288 0.41 -23.57 -26.98
C GLU A 288 0.42 -22.10 -26.57
N ARG A 289 1.19 -21.25 -27.26
CA ARG A 289 1.17 -19.79 -27.04
C ARG A 289 -0.23 -19.19 -27.22
N MET A 290 -0.91 -19.55 -28.31
CA MET A 290 -2.25 -19.04 -28.59
C MET A 290 -3.29 -19.53 -27.56
N SER A 291 -3.13 -20.75 -27.05
CA SER A 291 -3.97 -21.29 -25.97
C SER A 291 -3.78 -20.53 -24.66
N ARG A 292 -2.53 -20.28 -24.24
CA ARG A 292 -2.20 -19.50 -23.03
C ARG A 292 -2.65 -18.05 -23.15
N LYS A 293 -2.39 -17.39 -24.29
CA LYS A 293 -2.88 -16.03 -24.58
C LYS A 293 -4.40 -15.94 -24.45
N LYS A 294 -5.14 -16.87 -25.07
CA LYS A 294 -6.61 -16.90 -24.98
C LYS A 294 -7.13 -17.10 -23.55
N ARG A 295 -6.43 -17.87 -22.71
CA ARG A 295 -6.76 -18.02 -21.28
C ARG A 295 -6.50 -16.74 -20.50
N ARG A 296 -5.36 -16.07 -20.72
CA ARG A 296 -5.04 -14.77 -20.12
C ARG A 296 -6.06 -13.71 -20.52
N ASP A 297 -6.36 -13.57 -21.81
CA ASP A 297 -7.34 -12.61 -22.33
C ASP A 297 -8.74 -12.85 -21.73
N LYS A 298 -9.15 -14.11 -21.58
CA LYS A 298 -10.43 -14.47 -20.95
C LYS A 298 -10.47 -14.10 -19.46
N ARG A 299 -9.37 -14.27 -18.73
CA ARG A 299 -9.28 -13.86 -17.31
C ARG A 299 -9.25 -12.33 -17.18
N ALA A 300 -8.47 -11.65 -18.01
CA ALA A 300 -8.41 -10.19 -18.05
C ALA A 300 -9.79 -9.59 -18.34
N ALA A 301 -10.52 -10.15 -19.31
CA ALA A 301 -11.89 -9.73 -19.60
C ALA A 301 -12.84 -9.96 -18.41
N LYS A 302 -12.72 -11.09 -17.70
CA LYS A 302 -13.53 -11.37 -16.50
C LYS A 302 -13.21 -10.43 -15.33
N ALA A 303 -11.92 -10.13 -15.10
CA ALA A 303 -11.49 -9.20 -14.07
C ALA A 303 -11.93 -7.76 -14.39
N ALA A 304 -11.82 -7.34 -15.65
CA ALA A 304 -12.33 -6.05 -16.12
C ALA A 304 -13.84 -5.92 -15.93
N ALA A 305 -14.61 -6.98 -16.24
CA ALA A 305 -16.05 -7.01 -16.02
C ALA A 305 -16.43 -6.91 -14.53
N LYS A 306 -15.75 -7.68 -13.65
CA LYS A 306 -15.97 -7.59 -12.19
C LYS A 306 -15.67 -6.19 -11.66
N LYS A 307 -14.57 -5.57 -12.12
CA LYS A 307 -14.19 -4.21 -11.73
C LYS A 307 -15.24 -3.17 -12.16
N ALA A 308 -15.77 -3.29 -13.38
CA ALA A 308 -16.82 -2.40 -13.87
C ALA A 308 -18.13 -2.57 -13.08
N GLU A 309 -18.48 -3.79 -12.69
CA GLU A 309 -19.66 -4.08 -11.86
C GLU A 309 -19.52 -3.51 -10.44
N ASP A 310 -18.34 -3.67 -9.81
CA ASP A 310 -18.06 -3.08 -8.49
C ASP A 310 -18.06 -1.54 -8.52
N GLU A 311 -17.57 -0.93 -9.60
CA GLU A 311 -17.60 0.52 -9.80
C GLU A 311 -19.05 1.03 -9.95
N ALA A 312 -19.86 0.34 -10.76
CA ALA A 312 -21.29 0.65 -10.90
C ALA A 312 -22.07 0.46 -9.59
N ARG A 313 -21.71 -0.54 -8.76
CA ARG A 313 -22.31 -0.72 -7.43
C ARG A 313 -21.96 0.44 -6.51
N LYS A 314 -20.70 0.85 -6.45
CA LYS A 314 -20.23 2.00 -5.64
C LYS A 314 -20.89 3.30 -6.07
N GLU A 315 -21.08 3.52 -7.37
CA GLU A 315 -21.77 4.70 -7.88
C GLU A 315 -23.24 4.75 -7.42
N ARG A 316 -23.94 3.62 -7.44
CA ARG A 316 -25.32 3.51 -6.91
C ARG A 316 -25.38 3.73 -5.40
N GLU A 317 -24.46 3.14 -4.64
CA GLU A 317 -24.36 3.33 -3.18
C GLU A 317 -24.09 4.80 -2.85
N ASN A 318 -23.18 5.47 -3.57
CA ASN A 318 -22.91 6.89 -3.39
C ASN A 318 -24.13 7.77 -3.73
N LYS A 319 -24.86 7.44 -4.80
CA LYS A 319 -26.07 8.16 -5.16
C LYS A 319 -27.15 8.04 -4.08
N LEU A 320 -27.36 6.83 -3.56
CA LEU A 320 -28.30 6.60 -2.46
C LEU A 320 -27.88 7.32 -1.18
N ALA A 321 -26.59 7.37 -0.87
CA ALA A 321 -26.08 8.11 0.28
C ALA A 321 -26.33 9.62 0.16
N LEU A 322 -26.15 10.19 -1.03
CA LEU A 322 -26.46 11.60 -1.30
C LEU A 322 -27.96 11.89 -1.16
N GLU A 323 -28.81 11.04 -1.72
CA GLU A 323 -30.27 11.15 -1.60
C GLU A 323 -30.73 11.04 -0.12
N ALA A 324 -30.11 10.16 0.68
CA ALA A 324 -30.41 10.02 2.10
C ALA A 324 -30.00 11.27 2.91
N ILE A 325 -28.86 11.89 2.59
CA ILE A 325 -28.41 13.15 3.22
C ILE A 325 -29.39 14.29 2.88
N GLU A 326 -29.83 14.37 1.62
CA GLU A 326 -30.79 15.39 1.18
C GLU A 326 -32.16 15.19 1.85
N ALA A 327 -32.64 13.94 1.95
CA ALA A 327 -33.85 13.60 2.67
C ALA A 327 -33.78 13.96 4.17
N ALA A 328 -32.66 13.65 4.83
CA ALA A 328 -32.43 14.02 6.23
C ALA A 328 -32.39 15.55 6.44
N ARG A 329 -31.82 16.29 5.49
CA ARG A 329 -31.81 17.76 5.50
C ARG A 329 -33.22 18.34 5.34
N LEU A 330 -34.03 17.77 4.46
CA LEU A 330 -35.44 18.16 4.29
C LEU A 330 -36.27 17.84 5.53
N GLU A 331 -36.09 16.66 6.13
CA GLU A 331 -36.78 16.29 7.36
C GLU A 331 -36.39 17.21 8.53
N ALA A 332 -35.12 17.59 8.64
CA ALA A 332 -34.66 18.56 9.62
C ALA A 332 -35.30 19.94 9.40
N ARG A 333 -35.39 20.41 8.14
CA ARG A 333 -36.07 21.67 7.81
C ARG A 333 -37.55 21.68 8.17
N MET A 334 -38.25 20.56 7.97
CA MET A 334 -39.67 20.44 8.32
C MET A 334 -39.95 20.51 9.83
N LYS A 335 -38.93 20.27 10.68
CA LYS A 335 -39.03 20.32 12.14
C LYS A 335 -38.68 21.69 12.73
N LEU A 336 -38.15 22.62 11.94
CA LEU A 336 -37.78 23.95 12.39
C LEU A 336 -38.98 24.90 12.40
N SER A 337 -38.99 25.82 13.35
CA SER A 337 -39.96 26.92 13.40
C SER A 337 -39.72 27.92 12.26
N ALA A 338 -40.73 28.72 11.91
CA ALA A 338 -40.64 29.68 10.81
C ALA A 338 -39.54 30.75 11.00
N GLU A 339 -39.18 31.07 12.23
CA GLU A 339 -38.08 32.01 12.54
C GLU A 339 -36.70 31.34 12.38
N GLU A 340 -36.55 30.10 12.82
CA GLU A 340 -35.32 29.32 12.64
C GLU A 340 -35.06 29.01 11.16
N LEU A 341 -36.13 28.79 10.38
CA LEU A 341 -36.03 28.53 8.94
C LEU A 341 -35.54 29.77 8.17
N LYS A 342 -35.99 30.97 8.55
CA LYS A 342 -35.47 32.24 8.01
C LYS A 342 -34.01 32.48 8.37
N GLN A 343 -33.61 32.18 9.60
CA GLN A 343 -32.20 32.30 10.01
C GLN A 343 -31.31 31.32 9.24
N LEU A 344 -31.80 30.11 8.99
CA LEU A 344 -31.08 29.08 8.24
C LEU A 344 -30.96 29.44 6.75
N GLU A 345 -32.00 29.99 6.12
CA GLU A 345 -31.94 30.51 4.74
C GLU A 345 -30.96 31.70 4.62
N GLU A 346 -30.94 32.61 5.59
CA GLU A 346 -30.01 33.74 5.59
C GLU A 346 -28.56 33.28 5.82
N ALA A 347 -28.34 32.29 6.68
CA ALA A 347 -27.03 31.67 6.89
C ALA A 347 -26.53 30.95 5.62
N GLU A 348 -27.39 30.18 4.95
CA GLU A 348 -27.05 29.52 3.68
C GLU A 348 -26.75 30.53 2.56
N ARG A 349 -27.46 31.66 2.53
CA ARG A 349 -27.15 32.73 1.57
C ARG A 349 -25.78 33.34 1.82
N LYS A 350 -25.44 33.64 3.08
CA LYS A 350 -24.12 34.15 3.47
C LYS A 350 -23.01 33.12 3.20
N GLU A 351 -23.27 31.84 3.43
CA GLU A 351 -22.32 30.76 3.12
C GLU A 351 -22.12 30.60 1.60
N ALA A 352 -23.19 30.71 0.80
CA ALA A 352 -23.12 30.68 -0.66
C ALA A 352 -22.35 31.89 -1.23
N GLU A 353 -22.52 33.08 -0.64
CA GLU A 353 -21.73 34.28 -0.97
C GLU A 353 -20.24 34.08 -0.64
N ARG A 354 -19.90 33.60 0.57
CA ARG A 354 -18.51 33.25 0.94
C ARG A 354 -17.91 32.20 0.02
N MET A 355 -18.67 31.17 -0.35
CA MET A 355 -18.20 30.14 -1.27
C MET A 355 -17.98 30.67 -2.70
N LYS A 356 -18.71 31.70 -3.13
CA LYS A 356 -18.42 32.41 -4.39
C LYS A 356 -17.12 33.21 -4.29
N GLU A 357 -16.93 33.96 -3.21
CA GLU A 357 -15.69 34.72 -2.95
C GLU A 357 -14.46 33.79 -2.90
N ILE A 358 -14.56 32.65 -2.22
CA ILE A 358 -13.47 31.66 -2.19
C ILE A 358 -13.19 31.11 -3.59
N LYS A 359 -14.23 30.81 -4.38
CA LYS A 359 -14.05 30.33 -5.76
C LYS A 359 -13.37 31.38 -6.64
N GLU A 360 -13.69 32.66 -6.46
CA GLU A 360 -13.08 33.76 -7.18
C GLU A 360 -11.61 33.95 -6.76
N MET A 361 -11.32 33.93 -5.46
CA MET A 361 -9.96 33.95 -4.93
C MET A 361 -9.11 32.78 -5.44
N VAL A 362 -9.68 31.57 -5.54
CA VAL A 362 -9.00 30.40 -6.09
C VAL A 362 -8.72 30.56 -7.59
N ARG A 363 -9.64 31.18 -8.35
CA ARG A 363 -9.40 31.50 -9.77
C ARG A 363 -8.28 32.51 -9.93
N ASP A 364 -8.29 33.58 -9.14
CA ASP A 364 -7.26 34.61 -9.17
C ASP A 364 -5.89 34.05 -8.78
N TRP A 365 -5.86 33.18 -7.76
CA TRP A 365 -4.64 32.47 -7.38
C TRP A 365 -4.13 31.57 -8.51
N ALA A 366 -5.01 30.82 -9.18
CA ALA A 366 -4.64 29.98 -10.32
C ALA A 366 -4.08 30.82 -11.48
N LEU A 367 -4.65 31.99 -11.77
CA LEU A 367 -4.16 32.91 -12.80
C LEU A 367 -2.77 33.46 -12.44
N LYS A 368 -2.56 33.91 -11.20
CA LYS A 368 -1.24 34.36 -10.73
C LYS A 368 -0.18 33.26 -10.78
N MET A 369 -0.54 32.03 -10.40
CA MET A 369 0.36 30.88 -10.51
C MET A 369 0.69 30.53 -11.96
N ALA A 370 -0.23 30.76 -12.90
CA ALA A 370 0.03 30.59 -14.32
C ALA A 370 0.91 31.69 -14.91
N GLU A 371 0.77 32.94 -14.47
CA GLU A 371 1.63 34.07 -14.87
C GLU A 371 3.06 33.90 -14.36
N THR A 372 3.24 33.63 -13.07
CA THR A 372 4.56 33.34 -12.48
C THR A 372 5.28 32.17 -13.16
N ARG A 373 4.54 31.13 -13.57
CA ARG A 373 5.13 30.03 -14.35
C ARG A 373 5.59 30.49 -15.74
N ARG A 374 4.84 31.38 -16.39
CA ARG A 374 5.22 31.96 -17.69
C ARG A 374 6.42 32.89 -17.57
N GLU A 375 6.51 33.69 -16.52
CA GLU A 375 7.68 34.53 -16.23
C GLU A 375 8.93 33.69 -15.95
N TYR A 376 8.80 32.62 -15.17
CA TYR A 376 9.90 31.69 -14.94
C TYR A 376 10.39 31.04 -16.24
N GLN A 377 9.47 30.62 -17.11
CA GLN A 377 9.83 30.10 -18.43
C GLN A 377 10.52 31.14 -19.31
N ARG A 378 10.10 32.41 -19.26
CA ARG A 378 10.74 33.51 -19.98
C ARG A 378 12.17 33.75 -19.49
N MET A 379 12.38 33.84 -18.17
CA MET A 379 13.73 33.99 -17.59
C MET A 379 14.64 32.82 -17.94
N MET A 380 14.12 31.59 -17.92
CA MET A 380 14.91 30.42 -18.32
C MET A 380 15.32 30.51 -19.80
N LEU A 381 14.43 30.93 -20.70
CA LEU A 381 14.76 31.10 -22.11
C LEU A 381 15.77 32.22 -22.35
N GLU A 382 15.61 33.37 -21.69
CA GLU A 382 16.56 34.50 -21.75
C GLU A 382 17.96 34.07 -21.26
N SER A 383 18.05 33.21 -20.23
CA SER A 383 19.35 32.70 -19.76
C SER A 383 20.04 31.73 -20.73
N TYR A 384 19.30 31.09 -21.64
CA TYR A 384 19.90 30.25 -22.68
C TYR A 384 20.35 31.04 -23.91
N GLU A 385 19.81 32.24 -24.14
CA GLU A 385 20.20 33.12 -25.25
C GLU A 385 21.45 33.97 -24.95
N GLU A 386 21.83 34.12 -23.67
CA GLU A 386 23.08 34.84 -23.28
C GLU A 386 24.34 33.96 -23.29
N ASP A 387 24.18 32.63 -23.38
CA ASP A 387 25.27 31.65 -23.36
C ASP A 387 25.70 31.14 -24.77
N ASP A 388 25.02 31.59 -25.84
CA ASP A 388 25.39 31.40 -27.27
C ASP A 388 25.94 32.71 -27.88
#